data_AF-A0A4Q0ID17-F1
#
_entry.id   AF-A0A4Q0ID17-F1
#
_cell.length_a   1.000
_cell.length_b   1.000
_cell.length_c   1.000
_cell.angle_alpha   90.00
_cell.angle_beta   90.00
_cell.angle_gamma   90.00
#
_symmetry.space_group_name_H-M   'P 1'
#
loop_
_entity.id
_entity.type
_entity.pdbx_description
1 polymer ?
#
loop_
_entity_poly.entity_id
_entity_poly.type
_entity_poly.pdbx_seq_one_letter_code
_entity_poly.pdbx_strand_id
1 'polypeptide(L)' 'IRLEDADYIDLFVDFNDMVGRGDKVSYAVAILADRYDISERKVYRLVKHFQNDCNPGAV' A
#
# COMPACT_ATOMS: atom_id res chain seq x y z
N ILE A 1 -19.51 -4.29 3.35
CA ILE A 1 -18.23 -3.55 3.54
C ILE A 1 -17.27 -4.55 4.16
N ARG A 2 -16.28 -5.04 3.41
CA ARG A 2 -15.31 -6.04 3.90
C ARG A 2 -14.34 -5.30 4.82
N LEU A 3 -14.38 -5.59 6.12
CA LEU A 3 -13.59 -4.89 7.14
C LEU A 3 -12.07 -5.09 6.96
N GLU A 4 -11.65 -6.20 6.34
CA GLU A 4 -10.24 -6.43 6.00
C GLU A 4 -9.68 -5.36 5.04
N ASP A 5 -10.49 -4.83 4.12
CA ASP A 5 -10.04 -3.82 3.16
C ASP A 5 -9.80 -2.45 3.83
N ALA A 6 -10.46 -2.17 4.97
CA ALA A 6 -10.30 -0.93 5.71
C ALA A 6 -8.96 -0.87 6.46
N ASP A 7 -8.45 -2.01 6.93
CA ASP A 7 -7.17 -2.11 7.65
C ASP A 7 -5.98 -1.83 6.71
N TYR A 8 -6.11 -2.20 5.42
CA TYR A 8 -5.09 -1.93 4.41
C TYR A 8 -5.08 -0.48 3.90
N ILE A 9 -6.07 0.35 4.27
CA ILE A 9 -6.08 1.78 3.92
C ILE A 9 -4.95 2.47 4.67
N ASP A 10 -4.78 2.18 5.96
CA ASP A 10 -3.72 2.78 6.79
C ASP A 10 -2.34 2.39 6.27
N LEU A 11 -2.17 1.13 5.89
CA LEU A 11 -0.96 0.65 5.21
C LEU A 11 -0.64 1.43 3.93
N PHE A 12 -1.65 1.72 3.10
CA PHE A 12 -1.45 2.47 1.87
C PHE A 12 -1.13 3.95 2.14
N VAL A 13 -1.69 4.54 3.20
CA VAL A 13 -1.37 5.90 3.64
C VAL A 13 0.08 5.98 4.14
N ASP A 14 0.53 5.06 4.99
CA ASP A 14 1.93 4.97 5.44
C ASP A 14 2.88 4.74 4.25
N PHE A 15 2.50 3.88 3.30
CA PHE A 15 3.24 3.66 2.06
C PHE A 15 3.41 4.96 1.26
N ASN A 16 2.33 5.71 1.07
CA ASN A 16 2.33 6.93 0.28
C ASN A 16 3.09 8.07 0.99
N ASP A 17 3.05 8.13 2.33
CA ASP A 17 3.85 9.06 3.13
C ASP A 17 5.35 8.75 3.00
N MET A 18 5.76 7.49 3.14
CA MET A 18 7.16 7.06 2.93
C MET A 18 7.65 7.38 1.51
N VAL A 19 6.88 7.01 0.49
CA VAL A 19 7.23 7.30 -0.91
C VAL A 19 7.23 8.81 -1.18
N GLY A 20 6.31 9.57 -0.59
CA GLY A 20 6.23 11.03 -0.69
C GLY A 20 7.41 11.76 -0.04
N ARG A 21 8.02 11.16 0.99
CA ARG A 21 9.29 11.62 1.59
C ARG A 21 10.52 11.28 0.73
N GLY A 22 10.37 10.44 -0.30
CA GLY A 22 11.45 10.01 -1.18
C GLY A 22 12.10 8.68 -0.78
N ASP A 23 11.51 7.93 0.14
CA ASP A 23 11.99 6.58 0.48
C ASP A 23 11.81 5.60 -0.68
N LYS A 24 12.72 4.64 -0.78
CA LYS A 24 12.60 3.57 -1.78
C LYS A 24 11.35 2.73 -1.51
N VAL A 25 10.58 2.49 -2.57
CA VAL A 25 9.40 1.59 -2.54
C VAL A 25 9.71 0.24 -1.91
N SER A 26 10.86 -0.38 -2.24
CA SER A 26 11.27 -1.66 -1.67
C SER A 26 11.49 -1.60 -0.16
N TYR A 27 11.94 -0.45 0.37
CA TYR A 27 12.12 -0.24 1.80
C TYR A 27 10.76 -0.09 2.49
N ALA A 28 9.87 0.74 1.94
CA ALA A 28 8.51 0.90 2.44
C ALA A 28 7.74 -0.45 2.47
N VAL A 29 7.86 -1.26 1.41
CA VAL A 29 7.24 -2.60 1.34
C VAL A 29 7.76 -3.52 2.43
N ALA A 30 9.07 -3.53 2.70
CA ALA A 30 9.66 -4.37 3.73
C ALA A 30 9.21 -3.96 5.15
N ILE A 31 9.16 -2.64 5.43
CA ILE A 31 8.67 -2.12 6.71
C ILE A 31 7.19 -2.45 6.92
N LEU A 32 6.37 -2.29 5.89
CA LEU A 32 4.93 -2.57 5.97
C LEU A 32 4.64 -4.07 6.10
N ALA A 33 5.43 -4.91 5.42
CA ALA A 33 5.34 -6.35 5.54
C ALA A 33 5.57 -6.82 6.99
N ASP A 34 6.57 -6.24 7.66
CA ASP A 34 6.91 -6.54 9.06
C ASP A 34 5.85 -5.99 10.03
N ARG A 35 5.45 -4.71 9.89
CA ARG A 35 4.47 -4.06 10.79
C ARG A 35 3.09 -4.70 10.77
N TYR A 36 2.64 -5.14 9.60
CA TYR A 36 1.29 -5.65 9.39
C TYR A 36 1.24 -7.19 9.30
N ASP A 37 2.35 -7.88 9.58
CA ASP A 37 2.49 -9.35 9.49
C ASP A 37 1.93 -9.92 8.17
N ILE A 38 2.27 -9.28 7.06
CA ILE A 38 1.81 -9.66 5.73
C ILE A 38 2.97 -9.85 4.78
N SER A 39 2.85 -10.80 3.85
CA SER A 39 3.91 -11.04 2.88
C SER A 39 4.12 -9.83 1.96
N GLU A 40 5.38 -9.56 1.60
CA GLU A 40 5.75 -8.51 0.63
C GLU A 40 4.95 -8.62 -0.68
N ARG A 41 4.67 -9.86 -1.12
CA ARG A 41 3.85 -10.14 -2.30
C ARG A 41 2.40 -9.68 -2.16
N LYS A 42 1.85 -9.70 -0.95
CA LYS A 42 0.50 -9.18 -0.62
C LYS A 42 0.52 -7.66 -0.60
N VAL A 43 1.53 -7.05 0.01
CA VAL A 43 1.77 -5.59 -0.02
C VAL A 43 1.87 -5.09 -1.46
N TYR A 44 2.66 -5.75 -2.31
CA TYR A 44 2.78 -5.39 -3.74
C TYR A 44 1.44 -5.46 -4.47
N ARG A 45 0.63 -6.48 -4.20
CA ARG A 45 -0.72 -6.59 -4.79
C ARG A 45 -1.63 -5.48 -4.32
N LEU A 46 -1.61 -5.15 -3.03
CA LEU A 46 -2.41 -4.07 -2.46
C LEU A 46 -2.00 -2.72 -3.05
N VAL A 47 -0.71 -2.37 -3.01
CA VAL A 47 -0.19 -1.14 -3.60
C VAL A 47 -0.54 -1.04 -5.08
N LYS A 48 -0.40 -2.15 -5.84
CA LYS A 48 -0.76 -2.18 -7.26
C LYS A 48 -2.26 -2.05 -7.49
N HIS A 49 -3.09 -2.65 -6.63
CA HIS A 49 -4.54 -2.54 -6.70
C HIS A 49 -4.97 -1.11 -6.41
N PHE A 50 -4.50 -0.51 -5.31
CA PHE A 50 -4.79 0.89 -4.96
C PHE A 50 -4.27 1.88 -5.99
N GLN A 51 -3.10 1.66 -6.61
CA GLN A 51 -2.63 2.50 -7.72
C GLN A 51 -3.53 2.38 -8.97
N ASN A 52 -4.09 1.19 -9.23
CA ASN A 52 -4.95 0.98 -10.39
C ASN A 52 -6.37 1.53 -10.16
N ASP A 53 -6.91 1.34 -8.95
CA ASP A 53 -8.17 1.94 -8.51
C ASP A 53 -8.06 3.47 -8.38
N CYS A 54 -6.86 3.99 -8.09
CA CYS A 54 -6.55 5.43 -8.12
C CYS A 54 -6.11 5.92 -9.52
N ASN A 55 -6.40 5.16 -10.59
CA ASN A 55 -6.41 5.70 -11.94
C ASN A 55 -7.86 6.10 -12.29
N PRO A 56 -8.29 7.34 -12.00
CA PRO A 56 -9.53 7.89 -12.54
C PRO A 56 -9.34 8.14 -14.04
N GLY A 57 -9.30 7.07 -14.85
CA GLY A 57 -9.58 7.10 -16.28
C GLY A 57 -11.06 7.37 -16.55
N ALA A 58 -11.67 8.25 -15.77
CA ALA A 58 -13.00 8.81 -15.96
C ALA A 58 -12.85 10.32 -16.05
N VAL A 59 -12.08 10.79 -17.04
CA VAL A 59 -12.20 12.11 -17.67
C VAL A 59 -11.87 12.01 -19.15
#